data_AF-A0A643LIU6-F1
#
_entry.id   AF-A0A643LIU6-F1
#
_cell.length_a   1.000
_cell.length_b   1.000
_cell.length_c   1.000
_cell.angle_alpha   90.00
_cell.angle_beta   90.00
_cell.angle_gamma   90.00
#
_symmetry.space_group_name_H-M   'P 1'
#
loop_
_entity.id
_entity.type
_entity.pdbx_description
1 polymer ?
#
loop_
_entity_poly.entity_id
_entity_poly.type
_entity_poly.pdbx_seq_one_letter_code
_entity_poly.pdbx_strand_id
1 'polypeptide(L)'
;MAKKNQDEITGKLQPKKKQNIKIYEFIKKKMSESGKELFKSCSIFNEFLATKDKKKKKRVKGNDCKNRFCPICAWRKAGKDAVKIATMMEAIKIEEKKEFLFLTLTTPNIKADMVKSEIDRFNKAFKKLFDRRNIQRSIKGYIRKLEMTYDKERFIT
;
A
#
# COMPACT_ATOMS: atom_id res chain seq x y z
N MET A 1 -20.97 17.28 19.48
CA MET A 1 -19.57 17.73 19.74
C MET A 1 -18.97 18.23 18.44
N ALA A 2 -18.37 19.42 18.42
CA ALA A 2 -17.73 19.97 17.21
C ALA A 2 -16.52 19.11 16.81
N LYS A 3 -16.44 18.74 15.52
CA LYS A 3 -15.37 17.91 14.96
C LYS A 3 -14.07 18.71 14.97
N LYS A 4 -13.10 18.34 15.80
CA LYS A 4 -11.80 19.01 15.86
C LYS A 4 -10.95 18.54 14.68
N ASN A 5 -10.09 19.40 14.15
CA ASN A 5 -9.13 19.01 13.09
C ASN A 5 -8.25 17.82 13.51
N GLN A 6 -8.05 17.61 14.82
CA GLN A 6 -7.32 16.46 15.39
C GLN A 6 -8.03 15.12 15.16
N ASP A 7 -9.36 15.12 15.08
CA ASP A 7 -10.18 13.91 14.99
C ASP A 7 -10.03 13.19 13.65
N GLU A 8 -9.60 13.89 12.59
CA GLU A 8 -9.34 13.29 11.27
C GLU A 8 -8.23 12.22 11.32
N ILE A 9 -7.16 12.48 12.07
CA ILE A 9 -6.06 11.52 12.24
C ILE A 9 -6.56 10.31 13.00
N THR A 10 -7.25 10.55 14.12
CA THR A 10 -7.83 9.49 14.96
C THR A 10 -8.80 8.63 14.16
N GLY A 11 -9.65 9.25 13.33
CA GLY A 11 -10.58 8.57 12.43
C GLY A 11 -9.89 7.69 11.39
N LYS A 12 -8.71 8.08 10.88
CA LYS A 12 -7.95 7.25 9.92
C LYS A 12 -7.18 6.11 10.59
N LEU A 13 -6.72 6.31 11.83
CA LEU A 13 -5.82 5.39 12.53
C LEU A 13 -6.58 4.30 13.29
N GLN A 14 -7.70 4.64 13.94
CA GLN A 14 -8.49 3.68 14.73
C GLN A 14 -8.97 2.45 13.93
N PRO A 15 -9.54 2.58 12.72
CA PRO A 15 -9.96 1.43 11.92
C PRO A 15 -8.78 0.52 11.57
N LYS A 16 -7.63 1.10 11.25
CA LYS A 16 -6.40 0.36 10.94
C LYS A 16 -5.85 -0.34 12.19
N LYS A 17 -6.03 0.25 13.38
CA LYS A 17 -5.66 -0.40 14.63
C LYS A 17 -6.55 -1.61 14.94
N LYS A 18 -7.86 -1.50 14.71
CA LYS A 18 -8.79 -2.65 14.80
C LYS A 18 -8.38 -3.77 13.83
N GLN A 19 -8.04 -3.43 12.59
CA GLN A 19 -7.55 -4.41 11.61
C GLN A 19 -6.19 -5.01 12.00
N ASN A 20 -5.29 -4.20 12.57
CA ASN A 20 -4.00 -4.66 13.08
C ASN A 20 -4.17 -5.75 14.15
N ILE A 21 -5.12 -5.59 15.07
CA ILE A 21 -5.42 -6.60 16.09
C ILE A 21 -5.97 -7.89 15.45
N LYS A 22 -6.85 -7.79 14.44
CA LYS A 22 -7.33 -8.98 13.71
C LYS A 22 -6.18 -9.73 13.04
N ILE A 23 -5.30 -9.02 12.33
CA ILE A 23 -4.14 -9.62 11.64
C ILE A 23 -3.18 -10.27 12.64
N TYR A 24 -2.97 -9.66 13.80
CA TYR A 24 -2.12 -10.19 14.86
C TYR A 24 -2.49 -11.63 15.22
N GLU A 25 -3.78 -11.93 15.37
CA GLU A 25 -4.25 -13.28 15.71
C GLU A 25 -3.82 -14.35 14.68
N PHE A 26 -3.79 -13.99 13.39
CA PHE A 26 -3.38 -14.90 12.32
C PHE A 26 -1.87 -15.14 12.28
N ILE A 27 -1.06 -14.11 12.58
CA ILE A 27 0.39 -14.16 12.35
C ILE A 27 1.21 -14.35 13.63
N LYS A 28 0.61 -14.21 14.84
CA LYS A 28 1.35 -14.23 16.13
C LYS A 28 2.21 -15.48 16.32
N LYS A 29 1.76 -16.65 15.82
CA LYS A 29 2.50 -17.93 15.92
C LYS A 29 3.76 -17.96 15.04
N LYS A 30 3.88 -17.04 14.08
CA LYS A 30 5.02 -16.93 13.14
C LYS A 30 5.95 -15.77 13.49
N MET A 31 5.81 -15.19 14.69
CA MET A 31 6.60 -14.03 15.13
C MET A 31 7.37 -14.36 16.41
N SER A 32 8.55 -13.73 16.57
CA SER A 32 9.28 -13.73 17.84
C SER A 32 8.46 -13.02 18.94
N GLU A 33 8.80 -13.26 20.20
CA GLU A 33 8.12 -12.61 21.33
C GLU A 33 8.23 -11.08 21.25
N SER A 34 9.43 -10.57 21.02
CA SER A 34 9.69 -9.14 20.77
C SER A 34 8.89 -8.61 19.57
N GLY A 35 8.76 -9.40 18.51
CA GLY A 35 7.97 -9.05 17.33
C GLY A 35 6.48 -8.89 17.68
N LYS A 36 5.92 -9.80 18.50
CA LYS A 36 4.52 -9.74 18.94
C LYS A 36 4.25 -8.47 19.72
N GLU A 37 5.11 -8.13 20.66
CA GLU A 37 5.00 -6.91 21.47
C GLU A 37 5.04 -5.65 20.60
N LEU A 38 5.99 -5.57 19.67
CA LEU A 38 6.09 -4.45 18.73
C LEU A 38 4.84 -4.35 17.84
N PHE A 39 4.33 -5.47 17.34
CA PHE A 39 3.14 -5.48 16.49
C PHE A 39 1.89 -5.03 17.25
N LYS A 40 1.70 -5.55 18.46
CA LYS A 40 0.56 -5.22 19.34
C LYS A 40 0.62 -3.76 19.79
N SER A 41 1.80 -3.26 20.12
CA SER A 41 1.99 -1.87 20.53
C SER A 41 2.03 -0.88 19.35
N CYS A 42 2.10 -1.33 18.10
CA CYS A 42 2.28 -0.45 16.94
C CYS A 42 1.27 0.71 16.92
N SER A 43 1.80 1.93 16.81
CA SER A 43 1.08 3.20 16.68
C SER A 43 0.15 3.55 17.85
N ILE A 44 0.40 3.02 19.06
CA ILE A 44 -0.23 3.54 20.28
C ILE A 44 0.27 4.95 20.61
N PHE A 45 1.51 5.28 20.22
CA PHE A 45 2.09 6.60 20.37
C PHE A 45 2.44 7.19 19.00
N ASN A 46 1.98 8.42 18.77
CA ASN A 46 2.31 9.20 17.58
C ASN A 46 2.41 10.69 17.94
N GLU A 47 3.48 11.31 17.50
CA GLU A 47 3.76 12.73 17.73
C GLU A 47 3.71 13.48 16.40
N PHE A 48 3.04 14.62 16.38
CA PHE A 48 2.83 15.42 15.19
C PHE A 48 3.21 16.88 15.44
N LEU A 49 3.96 17.46 14.50
CA LEU A 49 4.06 18.90 14.35
C LEU A 49 2.87 19.39 13.53
N ALA A 50 2.27 20.50 13.92
CA ALA A 50 1.10 21.08 13.27
C ALA A 50 1.30 22.58 13.05
N THR A 51 0.68 23.11 12.00
CA THR A 51 0.53 24.56 11.82
C THR A 51 -0.36 25.15 12.92
N LYS A 52 -0.30 26.47 13.15
CA LYS A 52 -1.10 27.16 14.18
C LYS A 52 -2.60 26.89 14.03
N ASP A 53 -3.09 26.84 12.79
CA ASP A 53 -4.48 26.51 12.42
C ASP A 53 -4.80 25.00 12.48
N LYS A 54 -3.80 24.16 12.75
CA LYS A 54 -3.86 22.69 12.80
C LYS A 54 -4.40 22.06 11.50
N LYS A 55 -4.32 22.75 10.36
CA LYS A 55 -4.73 22.19 9.05
C LYS A 55 -3.67 21.25 8.48
N LYS A 56 -2.40 21.66 8.52
CA LYS A 56 -1.28 20.82 8.06
C LYS A 56 -0.59 20.19 9.25
N LYS A 57 -0.29 18.89 9.13
CA LYS A 57 0.35 18.10 10.19
C LYS A 57 1.37 17.15 9.61
N LYS A 58 2.50 17.03 10.28
CA LYS A 58 3.56 16.08 9.94
C LYS A 58 3.87 15.23 11.16
N ARG A 59 3.76 13.91 11.02
CA ARG A 59 4.20 12.98 12.06
C ARG A 59 5.73 13.05 12.16
N VAL A 60 6.25 13.30 13.35
CA VAL A 60 7.69 13.37 13.62
C VAL A 60 8.20 12.15 14.38
N LYS A 61 7.37 11.58 15.27
CA LYS A 61 7.74 10.40 16.07
C LYS A 61 6.56 9.46 16.22
N GLY A 62 6.87 8.21 16.54
CA GLY A 62 5.88 7.22 16.95
C GLY A 62 6.45 5.81 16.91
N ASN A 63 5.73 4.87 17.51
CA ASN A 63 6.22 3.50 17.64
C ASN A 63 5.70 2.61 16.51
N ASP A 64 6.57 2.29 15.57
CA ASP A 64 6.23 1.55 14.36
C ASP A 64 6.84 0.15 14.37
N CYS A 65 6.02 -0.90 14.26
CA CYS A 65 6.54 -2.27 14.21
C CYS A 65 7.27 -2.63 12.91
N LYS A 66 7.07 -1.84 11.83
CA LYS A 66 7.64 -2.04 10.48
C LYS A 66 7.34 -3.40 9.83
N ASN A 67 6.51 -4.24 10.45
CA ASN A 67 6.09 -5.51 9.89
C ASN A 67 5.23 -5.30 8.63
N ARG A 68 5.52 -6.06 7.56
CA ARG A 68 4.85 -5.95 6.26
C ARG A 68 3.34 -6.16 6.32
N PHE A 69 2.86 -6.95 7.28
CA PHE A 69 1.43 -7.25 7.46
C PHE A 69 0.71 -6.26 8.37
N CYS A 70 1.43 -5.31 9.00
CA CYS A 70 0.80 -4.30 9.81
C CYS A 70 0.09 -3.27 8.91
N PRO A 71 -1.26 -3.14 8.98
CA PRO A 71 -2.00 -2.25 8.09
C PRO A 71 -1.67 -0.78 8.33
N ILE A 72 -1.27 -0.41 9.55
CA ILE A 72 -0.81 0.95 9.87
C ILE A 72 0.53 1.24 9.21
N CYS A 73 1.49 0.32 9.29
CA CYS A 73 2.80 0.50 8.66
C CYS A 73 2.71 0.44 7.14
N ALA A 74 1.93 -0.49 6.59
CA ALA A 74 1.68 -0.61 5.16
C ALA A 74 1.02 0.66 4.60
N TRP A 75 0.01 1.21 5.28
CA TRP A 75 -0.64 2.46 4.86
C TRP A 75 0.32 3.65 4.84
N ARG A 76 1.13 3.81 5.90
CA ARG A 76 2.12 4.91 5.94
C ARG A 76 3.20 4.73 4.87
N LYS A 77 3.66 3.50 4.64
CA LYS A 77 4.62 3.19 3.59
C LYS A 77 4.04 3.53 2.22
N ALA A 78 2.80 3.12 1.93
CA ALA A 78 2.12 3.44 0.69
C ALA A 78 2.02 4.95 0.44
N GLY A 79 1.72 5.76 1.48
CA GLY A 79 1.72 7.22 1.35
C GLY A 79 3.09 7.81 1.03
N LYS A 80 4.17 7.29 1.64
CA LYS A 80 5.54 7.72 1.31
C LYS A 80 5.95 7.32 -0.10
N ASP A 81 5.62 6.09 -0.49
CA ASP A 81 5.95 5.56 -1.81
C ASP A 81 5.19 6.33 -2.90
N ALA A 82 3.93 6.73 -2.66
CA ALA A 82 3.16 7.56 -3.59
C ALA A 82 3.83 8.90 -3.88
N VAL A 83 4.34 9.60 -2.85
CA VAL A 83 5.06 10.87 -3.04
C VAL A 83 6.35 10.65 -3.83
N LYS A 84 7.13 9.62 -3.49
CA LYS A 84 8.36 9.28 -4.23
C LYS A 84 8.07 9.01 -5.70
N ILE A 85 7.05 8.19 -5.97
CA ILE A 85 6.65 7.83 -7.33
C ILE A 85 6.21 9.08 -8.09
N ALA A 86 5.35 9.92 -7.51
CA ALA A 86 4.92 11.16 -8.15
C ALA A 86 6.10 12.09 -8.50
N THR A 87 7.06 12.25 -7.57
CA THR A 87 8.28 13.04 -7.82
C THR A 87 9.13 12.46 -8.96
N MET A 88 9.35 11.14 -8.97
CA MET A 88 10.11 10.48 -10.04
C MET A 88 9.39 10.57 -11.39
N MET A 89 8.06 10.44 -11.40
CA MET A 89 7.26 10.55 -12.62
C MET A 89 7.37 11.95 -13.23
N GLU A 90 7.31 13.00 -12.40
CA GLU A 90 7.47 14.38 -12.87
C GLU A 90 8.87 14.61 -13.47
N ALA A 91 9.92 14.14 -12.80
CA ALA A 91 11.30 14.26 -13.30
C ALA A 91 11.47 13.56 -14.65
N ILE A 92 10.99 12.32 -14.79
CA ILE A 92 11.04 11.57 -16.06
C ILE A 92 10.26 12.30 -17.17
N LYS A 93 9.13 12.93 -16.83
CA LYS A 93 8.35 13.68 -17.82
C LYS A 93 9.12 14.89 -18.35
N ILE A 94 9.76 15.65 -17.48
CA ILE A 94 10.48 16.88 -17.83
C ILE A 94 11.83 16.56 -18.49
N GLU A 95 12.63 15.71 -17.86
CA GLU A 95 14.03 15.47 -18.23
C GLU A 95 14.14 14.50 -19.42
N GLU A 96 13.39 13.39 -19.38
CA GLU A 96 13.46 12.33 -20.39
C GLU A 96 12.41 12.48 -21.50
N LYS A 97 11.53 13.49 -21.39
CA LYS A 97 10.41 13.77 -22.31
C LYS A 97 9.58 12.53 -22.60
N LYS A 98 9.27 11.75 -21.54
CA LYS A 98 8.46 10.53 -21.62
C LYS A 98 7.07 10.76 -21.05
N GLU A 99 6.09 10.08 -21.63
CA GLU A 99 4.72 10.03 -21.12
C GLU A 99 4.43 8.67 -20.48
N PHE A 100 3.44 8.66 -19.58
CA PHE A 100 3.03 7.48 -18.84
C PHE A 100 1.73 6.91 -19.37
N LEU A 101 1.68 5.58 -19.50
CA LEU A 101 0.45 4.86 -19.78
C LEU A 101 -0.06 4.23 -18.49
N PHE A 102 -1.34 4.45 -18.18
CA PHE A 102 -2.01 3.76 -17.10
C PHE A 102 -2.68 2.49 -17.65
N LEU A 103 -2.27 1.34 -17.15
CA LEU A 103 -2.77 0.03 -17.59
C LEU A 103 -3.27 -0.77 -16.40
N THR A 104 -4.53 -1.18 -16.44
CA THR A 104 -5.13 -2.11 -15.48
C THR A 104 -5.36 -3.44 -16.19
N LEU A 105 -4.75 -4.50 -15.66
CA LEU A 105 -4.96 -5.87 -16.10
C LEU A 105 -5.68 -6.60 -14.98
N THR A 106 -6.79 -7.27 -15.30
CA THR A 106 -7.59 -8.04 -14.34
C THR A 106 -7.75 -9.48 -14.79
N THR A 107 -8.18 -10.32 -13.86
CA THR A 107 -8.57 -11.71 -14.11
C THR A 107 -9.93 -11.96 -13.47
N PRO A 108 -10.75 -12.89 -13.97
CA PRO A 108 -12.01 -13.24 -13.33
C PRO A 108 -11.81 -13.69 -11.88
N ASN A 109 -12.89 -13.61 -11.08
CA ASN A 109 -12.86 -14.10 -9.71
C ASN A 109 -12.43 -15.57 -9.64
N ILE A 110 -11.48 -15.84 -8.75
CA ILE A 110 -10.92 -17.17 -8.51
C ILE A 110 -11.26 -17.65 -7.10
N LYS A 111 -11.18 -18.97 -6.89
CA LYS A 111 -11.24 -19.55 -5.56
C LYS A 111 -9.94 -19.26 -4.78
N ALA A 112 -10.04 -19.23 -3.45
CA ALA A 112 -8.93 -18.84 -2.56
C ALA A 112 -7.70 -19.76 -2.67
N ASP A 113 -7.92 -21.05 -2.89
CA ASP A 113 -6.88 -22.06 -3.12
C ASP A 113 -6.10 -21.85 -4.42
N MET A 114 -6.71 -21.20 -5.43
CA MET A 114 -6.09 -20.89 -6.72
C MET A 114 -5.30 -19.57 -6.73
N VAL A 115 -5.31 -18.79 -5.65
CA VAL A 115 -4.67 -17.46 -5.58
C VAL A 115 -3.20 -17.51 -5.95
N LYS A 116 -2.47 -18.49 -5.42
CA LYS A 116 -1.03 -18.62 -5.70
C LYS A 116 -0.77 -18.89 -7.18
N SER A 117 -1.45 -19.89 -7.76
CA SER A 117 -1.28 -20.25 -9.17
C SER A 117 -1.68 -19.12 -10.11
N GLU A 118 -2.71 -18.36 -9.75
CA GLU A 118 -3.16 -17.24 -10.57
C GLU A 118 -2.18 -16.07 -10.53
N ILE A 119 -1.61 -15.75 -9.37
CA ILE A 119 -0.53 -14.75 -9.25
C ILE A 119 0.68 -15.16 -10.08
N ASP A 120 1.06 -16.44 -10.06
CA ASP A 120 2.18 -16.96 -10.85
C ASP A 120 1.90 -16.85 -12.36
N ARG A 121 0.68 -17.20 -12.79
CA ARG A 121 0.21 -17.00 -14.17
C ARG A 121 0.27 -15.53 -14.58
N PHE A 122 -0.20 -14.63 -13.72
CA PHE A 122 -0.21 -13.19 -13.98
C PHE A 122 1.20 -12.62 -14.14
N ASN A 123 2.12 -12.99 -13.24
CA ASN A 123 3.52 -12.60 -13.32
C ASN A 123 4.18 -13.09 -14.61
N LYS A 124 3.94 -14.36 -14.99
CA LYS A 124 4.48 -14.95 -16.22
C LYS A 124 3.91 -14.26 -17.47
N ALA A 125 2.61 -14.00 -17.51
CA ALA A 125 1.96 -13.31 -18.63
C ALA A 125 2.44 -11.86 -18.76
N PHE A 126 2.56 -11.14 -17.64
CA PHE A 126 3.08 -9.77 -17.62
C PHE A 126 4.53 -9.73 -18.09
N LYS A 127 5.39 -10.64 -17.64
CA LYS A 127 6.77 -10.75 -18.16
C LYS A 127 6.78 -10.98 -19.66
N LYS A 128 6.00 -11.95 -20.16
CA LYS A 128 5.89 -12.22 -21.60
C LYS A 128 5.46 -10.99 -22.40
N LEU A 129 4.54 -10.17 -21.89
CA LEU A 129 4.11 -8.93 -22.54
C LEU A 129 5.30 -7.97 -22.74
N PHE A 130 6.08 -7.74 -21.68
CA PHE A 130 7.22 -6.82 -21.71
C PHE A 130 8.48 -7.39 -22.38
N ASP A 131 8.56 -8.70 -22.60
CA ASP A 131 9.61 -9.34 -23.40
C ASP A 131 9.32 -9.25 -24.92
N ARG A 132 8.13 -8.79 -25.35
CA ARG A 132 7.82 -8.65 -26.78
C ARG A 132 8.63 -7.51 -27.41
N ARG A 133 9.21 -7.77 -28.59
CA ARG A 133 10.02 -6.81 -29.37
C ARG A 133 9.37 -5.43 -29.50
N ASN A 134 8.08 -5.37 -29.84
CA ASN A 134 7.38 -4.10 -30.03
C ASN A 134 7.22 -3.33 -28.72
N ILE A 135 6.98 -4.02 -27.60
CA ILE A 135 6.87 -3.40 -26.28
C ILE A 135 8.23 -2.88 -25.81
N GLN A 136 9.31 -3.65 -25.96
CA GLN A 136 10.66 -3.19 -25.58
C GLN A 136 11.14 -1.99 -26.39
N ARG A 137 10.73 -1.88 -27.66
CA ARG A 137 11.04 -0.71 -28.50
C ARG A 137 10.33 0.54 -27.99
N SER A 138 9.06 0.44 -27.64
CA SER A 138 8.21 1.59 -27.28
C SER A 138 8.21 1.96 -25.80
N ILE A 139 8.23 0.98 -24.89
CA ILE A 139 8.11 1.17 -23.44
C ILE A 139 9.47 0.94 -22.77
N LYS A 140 9.99 1.99 -22.11
CA LYS A 140 11.33 1.98 -21.50
C LYS A 140 11.37 1.48 -20.07
N GLY A 141 10.23 1.45 -19.39
CA GLY A 141 10.12 0.98 -18.02
C GLY A 141 8.68 0.95 -17.54
N TYR A 142 8.48 0.41 -16.35
CA TYR A 142 7.17 0.38 -15.70
C TYR A 142 7.32 0.34 -14.18
N ILE A 143 6.31 0.86 -13.50
CA ILE A 143 6.05 0.58 -12.09
C ILE A 143 4.81 -0.32 -12.08
N ARG A 144 4.86 -1.43 -11.35
CA ARG A 144 3.73 -2.37 -11.25
C ARG A 144 3.27 -2.53 -9.81
N LYS A 145 1.96 -2.68 -9.63
CA LYS A 145 1.33 -3.04 -8.37
C LYS A 145 0.33 -4.16 -8.62
N LEU A 146 0.45 -5.23 -7.84
CA LEU A 146 -0.56 -6.28 -7.80
C LEU A 146 -1.55 -5.96 -6.69
N GLU A 147 -2.82 -5.90 -7.03
CA GLU A 147 -3.92 -5.70 -6.11
C GLU A 147 -4.80 -6.95 -6.12
N MET A 148 -5.25 -7.35 -4.93
CA MET A 148 -6.20 -8.45 -4.77
C MET A 148 -7.39 -7.86 -4.03
N THR A 149 -8.50 -7.77 -4.73
CA THR A 149 -9.79 -7.35 -4.18
C THR A 149 -10.60 -8.60 -3.84
N TYR A 150 -11.38 -8.51 -2.77
CA TYR A 150 -12.42 -9.48 -2.47
C TYR A 150 -13.74 -8.77 -2.72
N ASP A 151 -14.38 -9.10 -3.82
CA ASP A 151 -15.72 -8.65 -4.10
C ASP A 151 -16.70 -9.81 -3.90
N LYS A 152 -17.87 -9.51 -3.32
CA LYS A 152 -18.98 -10.45 -3.30
C LYS A 152 -19.68 -10.48 -4.66
N GLU A 153 -19.55 -9.42 -5.45
CA GLU A 153 -20.07 -9.34 -6.79
C GLU A 153 -19.06 -9.92 -7.80
N ARG A 154 -19.60 -10.60 -8.81
CA ARG A 154 -18.81 -11.41 -9.73
C ARG A 154 -18.03 -10.59 -10.76
N PHE A 155 -18.41 -9.34 -10.97
CA PHE A 155 -17.81 -8.44 -11.95
C PHE A 155 -17.50 -7.10 -11.29
N ILE A 156 -16.26 -6.64 -11.44
CA ILE A 156 -15.87 -5.26 -11.14
C ILE A 156 -16.28 -4.47 -12.37
N THR A 157 -17.34 -3.67 -12.28
CA THR A 157 -17.65 -2.61 -13.27
C THR A 157 -16.62 -1.51 -13.22
#